data_AF-A0A8J7LUK3-F1
#
_entry.id   AF-A0A8J7LUK3-F1
#
_cell.length_a   1.000
_cell.length_b   1.000
_cell.length_c   1.000
_cell.angle_alpha   90.00
_cell.angle_beta   90.00
_cell.angle_gamma   90.00
#
_symmetry.space_group_name_H-M   'P 1'
#
loop_
_entity.id
_entity.type
_entity.pdbx_description
1 polymer ?
#
loop_
_entity_poly.entity_id
_entity_poly.type
_entity_poly.pdbx_seq_one_letter_code
_entity_poly.pdbx_strand_id
1 'polypeptide(L)'
;MATSIIGFKEKRIDIDDNFLLLGLSYIKQSSESKNNPDWFKDYVNNIIDVMLDVKPVGWGYMELDDYIIDDERKVFFNDLIDKTIDGLKNRDSNIIDFKEVNYLLDLKGLELWKEKHFVDVEYVLRFLDDLKILLDDNTPLSHERLMKTHSNKNNSN
;
A
#
# COMPACT_ATOMS: atom_id res chain seq x y z
N MET A 1 12.96 -10.63 -0.72
CA MET A 1 11.56 -10.22 -0.50
C MET A 1 10.91 -10.15 -1.86
N ALA A 2 9.65 -10.57 -2.01
CA ALA A 2 8.98 -10.38 -3.28
C ALA A 2 8.53 -8.94 -3.40
N THR A 3 8.40 -8.50 -4.64
CA THR A 3 8.13 -7.13 -5.02
C THR A 3 6.98 -7.17 -6.01
N SER A 4 5.94 -6.41 -5.74
CA SER A 4 4.79 -6.25 -6.63
C SER A 4 4.94 -4.99 -7.46
N ILE A 5 4.25 -4.97 -8.61
CA ILE A 5 4.25 -3.83 -9.52
C ILE A 5 2.86 -3.20 -9.51
N ILE A 6 2.80 -1.88 -9.37
CA ILE A 6 1.57 -1.11 -9.46
C ILE A 6 1.65 -0.16 -10.64
N GLY A 7 0.62 -0.15 -11.47
CA GLY A 7 0.52 0.68 -12.66
C GLY A 7 -0.66 1.63 -12.65
N PHE A 8 -0.42 2.79 -13.26
CA PHE A 8 -1.43 3.77 -13.63
C PHE A 8 -0.96 4.47 -14.91
N LYS A 9 -1.75 4.39 -15.97
CA LYS A 9 -1.42 4.79 -17.33
C LYS A 9 -0.09 4.17 -17.77
N GLU A 10 0.87 5.00 -18.17
CA GLU A 10 2.21 4.57 -18.59
C GLU A 10 3.21 4.46 -17.42
N LYS A 11 2.79 4.81 -16.19
CA LYS A 11 3.65 4.89 -15.01
C LYS A 11 3.60 3.58 -14.21
N ARG A 12 4.73 3.18 -13.64
CA ARG A 12 4.87 1.96 -12.84
C ARG A 12 5.75 2.20 -11.62
N ILE A 13 5.40 1.59 -10.49
CA ILE A 13 6.25 1.55 -9.29
C ILE A 13 6.42 0.10 -8.82
N ASP A 14 7.61 -0.19 -8.30
CA ASP A 14 7.95 -1.47 -7.67
C ASP A 14 7.91 -1.32 -6.15
N ILE A 15 7.19 -2.21 -5.46
CA ILE A 15 6.99 -2.11 -4.01
C ILE A 15 7.14 -3.46 -3.31
N ASP A 16 7.74 -3.45 -2.11
CA ASP A 16 7.77 -4.64 -1.25
C ASP A 16 6.34 -5.05 -0.87
N ASP A 17 6.03 -6.33 -1.05
CA ASP A 17 4.67 -6.86 -0.82
C ASP A 17 4.16 -6.56 0.58
N ASN A 18 5.03 -6.51 1.60
CA ASN A 18 4.59 -6.22 2.96
C ASN A 18 4.09 -4.79 3.09
N PHE A 19 4.76 -3.83 2.45
CA PHE A 19 4.36 -2.42 2.49
C PHE A 19 3.08 -2.19 1.67
N LEU A 20 2.97 -2.88 0.53
CA LEU A 20 1.76 -2.90 -0.28
C LEU A 20 0.56 -3.43 0.51
N LEU A 21 0.66 -4.64 1.04
CA LEU A 21 -0.45 -5.30 1.74
C LEU A 21 -0.88 -4.49 2.98
N LEU A 22 0.08 -3.96 3.74
CA LEU A 22 -0.23 -3.10 4.89
C LEU A 22 -0.89 -1.79 4.46
N GLY A 23 -0.34 -1.11 3.45
CA GLY A 23 -0.92 0.15 2.98
C GLY A 23 -2.33 0.00 2.43
N LEU A 24 -2.59 -1.06 1.64
CA LEU A 24 -3.94 -1.37 1.16
C LEU A 24 -4.91 -1.72 2.29
N SER A 25 -4.44 -2.45 3.32
CA SER A 25 -5.25 -2.75 4.50
C SER A 25 -5.66 -1.49 5.25
N TYR A 26 -4.74 -0.53 5.40
CA TYR A 26 -5.07 0.76 6.02
C TYR A 26 -6.01 1.60 5.15
N ILE A 27 -5.82 1.64 3.82
CA ILE A 27 -6.77 2.30 2.90
C ILE A 27 -8.17 1.70 3.05
N LYS A 28 -8.27 0.37 3.10
CA LYS A 28 -9.54 -0.34 3.31
C LYS A 28 -10.19 0.09 4.62
N GLN A 29 -9.45 0.12 5.73
CA GLN A 29 -9.97 0.58 7.03
C GLN A 29 -10.40 2.04 7.03
N SER A 30 -9.61 2.93 6.44
CA SER A 30 -9.94 4.35 6.28
C SER A 30 -11.16 4.59 5.40
N SER A 31 -11.59 3.57 4.65
CA SER A 31 -12.76 3.59 3.79
C SER A 31 -14.01 2.98 4.40
N GLU A 32 -14.05 2.48 5.65
CA GLU A 32 -15.22 1.78 6.24
C GLU A 32 -16.47 2.66 6.50
N SER A 33 -16.66 3.73 5.72
CA SER A 33 -17.90 4.50 5.65
C SER A 33 -18.99 3.76 4.87
N LYS A 34 -20.21 3.74 5.41
CA LYS A 34 -21.41 3.21 4.73
C LYS A 34 -21.73 3.92 3.40
N ASN A 35 -21.13 5.09 3.16
CA ASN A 35 -21.44 5.94 2.01
C ASN A 35 -20.39 5.90 0.90
N ASN A 36 -19.55 4.88 0.83
CA ASN A 36 -18.63 4.75 -0.30
C ASN A 36 -19.39 4.58 -1.62
N PRO A 37 -18.87 5.15 -2.72
CA PRO A 37 -19.44 4.94 -4.05
C PRO A 37 -19.26 3.49 -4.47
N ASP A 38 -20.21 2.96 -5.26
CA ASP A 38 -20.26 1.54 -5.60
C ASP A 38 -19.02 1.07 -6.35
N TRP A 39 -18.48 1.89 -7.27
CA TRP A 39 -17.24 1.57 -7.99
C TRP A 39 -16.05 1.33 -7.04
N PHE A 40 -16.01 2.04 -5.90
CA PHE A 40 -14.93 1.89 -4.93
C PHE A 40 -15.13 0.63 -4.09
N LYS A 41 -16.38 0.27 -3.76
CA LYS A 41 -16.67 -1.02 -3.12
C LYS A 41 -16.24 -2.17 -4.03
N ASP A 42 -16.52 -2.07 -5.33
CA ASP A 42 -16.08 -3.05 -6.32
C ASP A 42 -14.54 -3.12 -6.39
N TYR A 43 -13.85 -1.98 -6.37
CA TYR A 43 -12.39 -1.93 -6.32
C TYR A 43 -11.83 -2.62 -5.06
N VAL A 44 -12.39 -2.33 -3.88
CA VAL A 44 -11.99 -2.98 -2.63
C VAL A 44 -12.18 -4.49 -2.74
N ASN A 45 -13.35 -4.95 -3.17
CA ASN A 45 -13.67 -6.38 -3.23
C ASN A 45 -12.86 -7.14 -4.30
N ASN A 46 -12.63 -6.53 -5.47
CA ASN A 46 -12.03 -7.23 -6.61
C ASN A 46 -10.52 -7.11 -6.67
N ILE A 47 -9.93 -6.08 -6.07
CA ILE A 47 -8.49 -5.81 -6.15
C ILE A 47 -7.86 -5.90 -4.77
N ILE A 48 -8.33 -5.09 -3.81
CA ILE A 48 -7.70 -5.05 -2.48
C ILE A 48 -7.88 -6.40 -1.78
N ASP A 49 -9.10 -6.92 -1.72
CA ASP A 49 -9.40 -8.16 -1.02
C ASP A 49 -8.75 -9.35 -1.70
N VAL A 50 -8.73 -9.40 -3.04
CA VAL A 50 -8.01 -10.43 -3.79
C VAL A 50 -6.50 -10.38 -3.49
N MET A 51 -5.88 -9.20 -3.51
CA MET A 51 -4.46 -9.05 -3.17
C MET A 51 -4.18 -9.44 -1.72
N LEU A 52 -5.10 -9.14 -0.81
CA LEU A 52 -5.05 -9.56 0.58
C LEU A 52 -5.34 -11.07 0.74
N ASP A 53 -6.04 -11.74 -0.16
CA ASP A 53 -6.36 -13.17 0.00
C ASP A 53 -5.24 -14.09 -0.52
N VAL A 54 -4.40 -13.64 -1.45
CA VAL A 54 -3.33 -14.45 -2.10
C VAL A 54 -2.06 -14.56 -1.22
N LYS A 55 -2.21 -14.54 0.11
CA LYS A 55 -1.09 -14.65 1.06
C LYS A 55 -0.57 -16.11 1.16
N PRO A 56 0.73 -16.34 1.43
CA PRO A 56 1.81 -15.36 1.54
C PRO A 56 2.51 -15.12 0.19
N VAL A 57 2.61 -13.84 -0.19
CA VAL A 57 3.68 -13.25 -1.00
C VAL A 57 4.02 -14.00 -2.30
N GLY A 58 3.40 -13.58 -3.39
CA GLY A 58 3.78 -13.89 -4.76
C GLY A 58 3.68 -12.62 -5.61
N TRP A 59 4.56 -12.48 -6.60
CA TRP A 59 4.59 -11.33 -7.52
C TRP A 59 3.18 -10.93 -7.98
N GLY A 60 2.71 -9.78 -7.48
CA GLY A 60 1.42 -9.20 -7.82
C GLY A 60 1.58 -8.09 -8.86
N TYR A 61 0.62 -8.01 -9.77
CA TYR A 61 0.52 -6.94 -10.74
C TYR A 61 -0.84 -6.26 -10.57
N MET A 62 -0.84 -4.99 -10.22
CA MET A 62 -2.06 -4.20 -9.98
C MET A 62 -2.12 -3.05 -10.98
N GLU A 63 -3.19 -2.99 -11.78
CA GLU A 63 -3.47 -1.86 -12.67
C GLU A 63 -4.61 -1.03 -12.10
N LEU A 64 -4.34 0.25 -11.82
CA LEU A 64 -5.32 1.16 -11.25
C LEU A 64 -6.25 1.76 -12.31
N ASP A 65 -5.86 1.72 -13.58
CA ASP A 65 -6.59 2.33 -14.71
C ASP A 65 -7.99 1.75 -14.91
N ASP A 66 -8.22 0.49 -14.52
CA ASP A 66 -9.52 -0.16 -14.66
C ASP A 66 -10.59 0.45 -13.73
N TYR A 67 -10.16 1.13 -12.67
CA TYR A 67 -11.05 1.65 -11.63
C TYR A 67 -10.98 3.18 -11.49
N ILE A 68 -9.79 3.77 -11.67
CA ILE A 68 -9.55 5.22 -11.60
C ILE A 68 -9.57 5.80 -13.01
N ILE A 69 -10.77 5.79 -13.62
CA ILE A 69 -10.97 6.14 -15.03
C ILE A 69 -11.12 7.64 -15.30
N ASP A 70 -11.36 8.44 -14.26
CA ASP A 70 -11.64 9.88 -14.36
C ASP A 70 -11.06 10.65 -13.17
N ASP A 71 -11.08 11.99 -13.29
CA ASP A 71 -10.52 12.88 -12.28
C ASP A 71 -11.31 12.86 -10.96
N GLU A 72 -12.62 12.59 -10.99
CA GLU A 72 -13.45 12.52 -9.78
C GLU A 72 -13.02 11.33 -8.91
N ARG A 73 -12.87 10.15 -9.53
CA ARG A 73 -12.38 8.94 -8.84
C ARG A 73 -10.95 9.10 -8.36
N LYS A 74 -10.11 9.79 -9.14
CA LYS A 74 -8.72 10.09 -8.77
C LYS A 74 -8.66 11.00 -7.54
N VAL A 75 -9.47 12.05 -7.50
CA VAL A 75 -9.59 12.94 -6.33
C VAL A 75 -10.08 12.15 -5.12
N PHE A 76 -11.15 11.36 -5.27
CA PHE A 76 -11.67 10.53 -4.19
C PHE A 76 -10.61 9.56 -3.63
N PHE A 77 -9.86 8.90 -4.50
CA PHE A 77 -8.84 7.95 -4.07
C PHE A 77 -7.65 8.65 -3.40
N ASN A 78 -7.22 9.81 -3.90
CA ASN A 78 -6.20 10.62 -3.24
C ASN A 78 -6.66 11.11 -1.85
N ASP A 79 -7.92 11.52 -1.70
CA ASP A 79 -8.48 11.91 -0.40
C ASP A 79 -8.48 10.75 0.60
N LEU A 80 -8.70 9.52 0.13
CA LEU A 80 -8.56 8.33 0.98
C LEU A 80 -7.11 8.07 1.37
N ILE A 81 -6.17 8.21 0.45
CA ILE A 81 -4.74 8.09 0.76
C ILE A 81 -4.34 9.14 1.81
N ASP A 82 -4.79 10.39 1.67
CA ASP A 82 -4.48 11.46 2.62
C ASP A 82 -5.06 11.19 4.01
N LYS A 83 -6.32 10.75 4.10
CA LYS A 83 -6.91 10.31 5.38
C LYS A 83 -6.12 9.17 6.01
N THR A 84 -5.62 8.24 5.19
CA THR A 84 -4.81 7.10 5.65
C THR A 84 -3.47 7.58 6.20
N ILE A 85 -2.78 8.47 5.47
CA ILE A 85 -1.52 9.09 5.88
C ILE A 85 -1.69 9.85 7.21
N ASP A 86 -2.74 10.67 7.31
CA ASP A 86 -3.02 11.43 8.53
C ASP A 86 -3.33 10.49 9.71
N GLY A 87 -4.10 9.43 9.47
CA GLY A 87 -4.37 8.40 10.46
C GLY A 87 -3.07 7.77 10.98
N LEU A 88 -2.17 7.38 10.08
CA LEU A 88 -0.88 6.77 10.43
C LEU A 88 0.06 7.72 11.17
N LYS A 89 0.15 8.99 10.75
CA LYS A 89 1.00 10.02 11.40
C LYS A 89 0.55 10.39 12.81
N ASN A 90 -0.73 10.24 13.11
CA ASN A 90 -1.31 10.57 14.42
C ASN A 90 -1.31 9.40 15.41
N ARG A 91 -0.72 8.25 15.05
CA ARG A 91 -0.62 7.10 15.95
C ARG A 91 0.40 7.32 17.06
N ASP A 92 0.19 6.65 18.19
CA ASP A 92 1.11 6.69 19.34
C ASP A 92 2.42 5.91 19.10
N SER A 93 2.41 4.96 18.15
CA SER A 93 3.55 4.10 17.82
C SER A 93 3.96 4.25 16.36
N ASN A 94 5.28 4.37 16.13
CA ASN A 94 5.90 4.36 14.80
C ASN A 94 6.18 2.94 14.28
N ILE A 95 5.81 1.92 15.04
CA ILE A 95 6.03 0.51 14.72
C ILE A 95 4.68 -0.19 14.60
N ILE A 96 4.54 -0.98 13.54
CA ILE A 96 3.47 -1.96 13.33
C ILE A 96 4.03 -3.31 13.78
N ASP A 97 3.59 -3.78 14.94
CA ASP A 97 4.08 -5.04 15.51
C ASP A 97 3.45 -6.27 14.82
N PHE A 98 4.00 -7.45 15.08
CA PHE A 98 3.49 -8.69 14.49
C PHE A 98 2.01 -8.97 14.81
N LYS A 99 1.48 -8.52 15.95
CA LYS A 99 0.07 -8.76 16.31
C LYS A 99 -0.83 -7.92 15.44
N GLU A 100 -0.47 -6.66 15.23
CA GLU A 100 -1.18 -5.77 14.32
C GLU A 100 -1.09 -6.26 12.88
N VAL A 101 0.10 -6.65 12.39
CA VAL A 101 0.24 -7.22 11.04
C VAL A 101 -0.66 -8.44 10.87
N ASN A 102 -0.61 -9.39 11.81
CA ASN A 102 -1.44 -10.60 11.76
C ASN A 102 -2.94 -10.27 11.78
N TYR A 103 -3.36 -9.24 12.53
CA TYR A 103 -4.74 -8.78 12.60
C TYR A 103 -5.20 -8.11 11.30
N LEU A 104 -4.43 -7.13 10.80
CA LEU A 104 -4.75 -6.39 9.57
C LEU A 104 -4.85 -7.31 8.36
N LEU A 105 -3.96 -8.31 8.32
CA LEU A 105 -3.85 -9.25 7.22
C LEU A 105 -4.61 -10.56 7.48
N ASP A 106 -5.37 -10.70 8.58
CA ASP A 106 -6.07 -11.94 8.96
C ASP A 106 -5.21 -13.22 8.80
N LEU A 107 -3.91 -13.13 9.14
CA LEU A 107 -2.96 -14.24 8.97
C LEU A 107 -3.29 -15.37 9.96
N LYS A 108 -3.22 -16.62 9.50
CA LYS A 108 -3.56 -17.80 10.32
C LYS A 108 -2.50 -18.90 10.21
N GLY A 109 -2.38 -19.71 11.27
CA GLY A 109 -1.53 -20.89 11.26
C GLY A 109 -0.06 -20.58 10.96
N LEU A 110 0.46 -21.13 9.85
CA LEU A 110 1.86 -21.01 9.45
C LEU A 110 2.24 -19.65 8.86
N GLU A 111 1.25 -18.83 8.50
CA GLU A 111 1.44 -17.50 7.89
C GLU A 111 1.75 -16.42 8.93
N LEU A 112 1.48 -16.70 10.21
CA LEU A 112 1.63 -15.73 11.29
C LEU A 112 3.06 -15.20 11.38
N TRP A 113 3.17 -13.87 11.41
CA TRP A 113 4.39 -13.19 11.80
C TRP A 113 4.67 -13.44 13.28
N LYS A 114 5.95 -13.64 13.61
CA LYS A 114 6.43 -13.95 14.96
C LYS A 114 6.89 -12.69 15.70
N GLU A 115 7.04 -12.78 17.03
CA GLU A 115 7.35 -11.68 17.95
C GLU A 115 8.54 -10.76 17.58
N LYS A 116 9.48 -11.22 16.74
CA LYS A 116 10.63 -10.43 16.30
C LYS A 116 10.41 -9.68 14.99
N HIS A 117 9.25 -9.86 14.36
CA HIS A 117 8.91 -9.20 13.10
C HIS A 117 8.07 -7.95 13.36
N PHE A 118 8.47 -6.86 12.74
CA PHE A 118 7.78 -5.58 12.80
C PHE A 118 8.04 -4.80 11.50
N VAL A 119 7.19 -3.82 11.24
CA VAL A 119 7.36 -2.87 10.13
C VAL A 119 7.35 -1.46 10.69
N ASP A 120 8.33 -0.64 10.31
CA ASP A 120 8.29 0.79 10.62
C ASP A 120 7.20 1.46 9.77
N VAL A 121 6.34 2.26 10.43
CA VAL A 121 5.25 2.99 9.79
C VAL A 121 5.74 3.86 8.63
N GLU A 122 6.97 4.37 8.71
CA GLU A 122 7.59 5.17 7.65
C GLU A 122 7.61 4.44 6.29
N TYR A 123 7.84 3.12 6.26
CA TYR A 123 7.84 2.37 5.00
C TYR A 123 6.46 2.30 4.37
N VAL A 124 5.41 2.20 5.18
CA VAL A 124 4.02 2.24 4.70
C VAL A 124 3.66 3.65 4.24
N LEU A 125 4.09 4.69 4.96
CA LEU A 125 3.88 6.09 4.55
C LEU A 125 4.55 6.40 3.21
N ARG A 126 5.79 5.93 3.01
CA ARG A 126 6.49 6.09 1.72
C ARG A 126 5.75 5.44 0.58
N PHE A 127 5.21 4.24 0.79
CA PHE A 127 4.36 3.58 -0.21
C PHE A 127 3.13 4.42 -0.57
N LEU A 128 2.43 4.97 0.43
CA LEU A 128 1.25 5.82 0.20
C LEU A 128 1.62 7.11 -0.56
N ASP A 129 2.76 7.73 -0.24
CA ASP A 129 3.27 8.89 -0.99
C ASP A 129 3.63 8.52 -2.44
N ASP A 130 4.23 7.35 -2.66
CA ASP A 130 4.56 6.85 -4.01
C ASP A 130 3.29 6.58 -4.83
N LEU A 131 2.21 6.09 -4.21
CA LEU A 131 0.89 5.98 -4.86
C LEU A 131 0.36 7.34 -5.30
N LYS A 132 0.47 8.38 -4.46
CA LYS A 132 0.04 9.74 -4.87
C LYS A 132 0.83 10.24 -6.06
N ILE A 133 2.13 10.01 -6.08
CA ILE A 133 3.00 10.41 -7.19
C ILE A 133 2.66 9.63 -8.47
N LEU A 134 2.36 8.33 -8.34
CA LEU A 134 1.92 7.50 -9.45
C LEU A 134 0.63 8.08 -10.08
N LEU A 135 -0.30 8.56 -9.26
CA LEU A 135 -1.58 9.15 -9.68
C LEU A 135 -1.48 10.61 -10.15
N ASP A 136 -0.40 11.32 -9.82
CA ASP A 136 -0.21 12.71 -10.26
C ASP A 136 0.27 12.75 -11.71
N ASP A 137 -0.59 13.21 -12.62
CA ASP A 137 -0.29 13.35 -14.04
C ASP A 137 0.94 14.23 -14.33
N ASN A 138 1.26 15.19 -13.45
CA ASN A 138 2.31 16.19 -13.67
C ASN A 138 3.68 15.80 -13.11
N THR A 139 3.76 14.76 -12.28
CA THR A 139 5.05 14.34 -11.69
C THR A 139 5.69 13.24 -12.54
N PRO A 140 6.86 13.48 -13.16
CA PRO A 140 7.63 12.41 -13.78
C PRO A 140 8.14 11.47 -12.69
N LEU A 141 7.98 10.16 -12.87
CA LEU A 141 8.65 9.18 -12.02
C LEU A 141 10.15 9.23 -12.31
N SER A 142 10.93 9.87 -11.45
CA SER A 142 12.39 9.86 -11.60
C SER A 142 12.93 8.48 -11.21
N HIS A 143 13.77 7.91 -12.09
CA HIS A 143 14.48 6.64 -11.87
C HIS A 143 15.25 6.59 -10.53
N GLU A 144 15.63 7.73 -9.97
CA GLU A 144 16.40 7.84 -8.71
C GLU A 144 15.62 7.45 -7.44
N ARG A 145 14.29 7.54 -7.42
CA ARG A 145 13.49 7.10 -6.25
C ARG A 145 13.31 5.58 -6.20
N LEU A 146 13.21 4.94 -7.37
CA LEU A 146 13.06 3.48 -7.51
C LEU A 146 14.26 2.68 -6.99
N MET A 147 15.46 3.30 -6.91
CA MET A 147 16.68 2.62 -6.45
C MET A 147 17.00 2.77 -4.95
N LYS A 148 16.30 3.64 -4.20
CA LYS A 148 16.59 3.83 -2.77
C LYS A 148 16.02 2.74 -1.86
N THR A 149 15.16 1.86 -2.37
CA THR A 149 14.67 0.66 -1.66
C THR A 149 15.71 -0.46 -1.57
N HIS A 150 16.83 -0.38 -2.30
CA HIS A 150 17.87 -1.42 -2.30
C HIS A 150 19.25 -0.98 -1.82
N SER A 151 19.42 0.27 -1.38
CA SER A 151 20.71 0.80 -0.95
C SER A 151 20.81 1.03 0.56
N ASN A 152 20.41 0.03 1.36
CA ASN A 152 20.90 -0.13 2.74
C ASN A 152 21.76 -1.39 2.82
N LYS A 153 22.91 -1.36 2.14
CA LYS A 153 24.03 -2.24 2.45
C LYS A 153 25.31 -1.42 2.50
N ASN A 154 25.93 -1.48 3.68
CA ASN A 154 27.31 -1.18 4.00
C ASN A 154 27.68 0.31 4.07
N ASN A 155 27.52 0.89 5.25
CA ASN A 155 28.57 1.71 5.85
C ASN A 155 28.58 1.49 7.37
N SER A 156 29.25 0.42 7.77
CA SER A 156 29.88 0.31 9.09
C SER A 156 31.36 0.13 8.81
N ASN A 157 32.12 1.22 8.96
CA ASN A 157 33.55 1.20 9.27
C ASN A 157 33.70 1.84 10.65
#